data_AF-I3SY39-F1
#
_entry.id   AF-I3SY39-F1
#
_cell.length_a   1.000
_cell.length_b   1.000
_cell.length_c   1.000
_cell.angle_alpha   90.00
_cell.angle_beta   90.00
_cell.angle_gamma   90.00
#
_symmetry.space_group_name_H-M   'P 1'
#
loop_
_entity.id
_entity.type
_entity.pdbx_description
1 polymer ?
#
loop_
_entity_poly.entity_id
_entity_poly.type
_entity_poly.pdbx_seq_one_letter_code
_entity_poly.pdbx_strand_id
1 'polypeptide(L)' 'MEEAIRNRDFASFSKLTCTDSNQFHAVCLDTCPPIFYMNDTSHRIISIIEKWNRSEEAPPGSLYI' A
#
# COMPACT_ATOMS: atom_id res chain seq x y z
N MET A 1 -2.98 -7.01 -12.60
CA MET A 1 -3.36 -5.59 -12.79
C MET A 1 -4.57 -5.48 -13.74
N GLU A 2 -4.41 -5.84 -15.01
CA GLU A 2 -5.47 -5.71 -16.02
C GLU A 2 -6.75 -6.47 -15.69
N GLU A 3 -6.64 -7.68 -15.13
CA GLU A 3 -7.79 -8.48 -14.71
C GLU A 3 -8.58 -7.77 -13.60
N ALA A 4 -7.89 -7.24 -12.58
CA ALA A 4 -8.52 -6.48 -11.50
C ALA A 4 -9.27 -5.24 -12.03
N ILE A 5 -8.70 -4.56 -13.04
CA ILE A 5 -9.37 -3.43 -13.72
C ILE A 5 -10.61 -3.90 -14.48
N ARG A 6 -10.48 -4.94 -15.32
CA ARG A 6 -11.60 -5.49 -16.12
C ARG A 6 -12.75 -5.96 -15.23
N ASN A 7 -12.43 -6.62 -14.12
CA ASN A 7 -13.41 -7.16 -13.18
C ASN A 7 -13.89 -6.13 -12.15
N ARG A 8 -13.35 -4.89 -12.16
CA ARG A 8 -13.61 -3.86 -11.14
C ARG A 8 -13.34 -4.35 -9.71
N ASP A 9 -12.35 -5.22 -9.56
CA ASP A 9 -11.91 -5.75 -8.27
C ASP A 9 -10.94 -4.77 -7.60
N PHE A 10 -11.49 -3.92 -6.73
CA PHE A 10 -10.71 -2.91 -6.01
C PHE A 10 -9.70 -3.53 -5.04
N ALA A 11 -10.03 -4.65 -4.39
CA ALA A 11 -9.16 -5.25 -3.38
C ALA A 11 -7.87 -5.79 -4.02
N SER A 12 -8.00 -6.52 -5.13
CA SER A 12 -6.83 -6.98 -5.88
C SER A 12 -6.08 -5.82 -6.53
N PHE A 13 -6.79 -4.84 -7.06
CA PHE A 13 -6.19 -3.64 -7.67
C PHE A 13 -5.33 -2.87 -6.66
N SER A 14 -5.90 -2.51 -5.50
CA SER A 14 -5.21 -1.69 -4.49
C SER A 14 -3.99 -2.41 -3.93
N LYS A 15 -4.11 -3.71 -3.64
CA LYS A 15 -2.97 -4.53 -3.19
C LYS A 15 -1.84 -4.55 -4.21
N LEU A 16 -2.14 -4.76 -5.49
CA LEU A 16 -1.13 -4.76 -6.55
C LEU A 16 -0.48 -3.39 -6.68
N THR A 17 -1.25 -2.31 -6.71
CA THR A 17 -0.73 -0.94 -6.81
C THR A 17 0.18 -0.57 -5.64
N CYS A 18 -0.22 -0.86 -4.40
CA CYS A 18 0.62 -0.60 -3.22
C CYS A 18 1.91 -1.43 -3.25
N THR A 19 1.83 -2.70 -3.67
CA THR A 19 3.00 -3.59 -3.78
C THR A 19 3.99 -3.08 -4.83
N ASP A 20 3.49 -2.69 -6.00
CA ASP A 20 4.33 -2.21 -7.12
C ASP A 20 5.00 -0.87 -6.79
N SER A 21 4.27 0.06 -6.14
CA SER A 21 4.83 1.31 -5.61
C SER A 21 5.98 1.06 -4.62
N ASN A 22 5.79 0.11 -3.68
CA ASN A 22 6.83 -0.26 -2.72
C ASN A 22 8.05 -0.87 -3.42
N GLN A 23 7.84 -1.74 -4.41
CA GLN A 23 8.92 -2.36 -5.18
C GLN A 23 9.71 -1.33 -5.99
N PHE A 24 9.03 -0.36 -6.62
CA PHE A 24 9.68 0.75 -7.31
C PHE A 24 10.62 1.52 -6.36
N HIS A 25 10.13 1.90 -5.18
CA HIS A 25 10.96 2.60 -4.20
C HIS A 25 12.08 1.72 -3.61
N ALA A 26 11.88 0.40 -3.50
CA ALA A 26 12.91 -0.53 -3.08
C ALA A 26 14.06 -0.62 -4.10
N VAL A 27 13.76 -0.70 -5.40
CA VAL A 27 14.81 -0.71 -6.42
C VAL A 27 15.52 0.64 -6.55
N CYS A 28 14.84 1.76 -6.31
CA CYS A 28 15.48 3.08 -6.20
C CYS A 28 16.45 3.16 -5.00
N LEU A 29 16.10 2.53 -3.88
CA LEU A 29 16.97 2.48 -2.70
C LEU A 29 18.22 1.61 -2.94
N ASP A 30 18.11 0.59 -3.80
CA ASP A 30 19.20 -0.34 -4.14
C ASP A 30 20.22 0.22 -5.16
N THR A 31 19.99 1.42 -5.72
CA THR A 31 20.94 2.04 -6.66
C THR A 31 22.21 2.56 -5.95
N CYS A 32 23.26 2.85 -6.73
CA CYS A 32 24.50 3.45 -6.24
C CYS A 32 24.87 4.70 -7.08
N PRO A 33 24.67 5.93 -6.55
CA PRO A 33 24.18 6.25 -5.21
C PRO A 33 22.68 5.92 -5.03
N PRO A 34 22.21 5.69 -3.79
CA PRO A 34 20.80 5.39 -3.51
C PRO A 34 19.89 6.59 -3.83
N ILE A 35 18.72 6.32 -4.40
CA ILE A 35 17.71 7.34 -4.75
C ILE A 35 16.57 7.31 -3.72
N PHE A 36 16.33 8.46 -3.07
CA PHE A 36 15.27 8.62 -2.07
C PHE A 36 14.15 9.51 -2.63
N TYR A 37 13.01 8.90 -2.96
CA TYR A 37 11.79 9.63 -3.32
C TYR A 37 10.81 9.79 -2.15
N MET A 38 10.76 8.80 -1.25
CA MET A 38 9.89 8.85 -0.09
C MET A 38 10.55 9.61 1.07
N ASN A 39 9.74 10.39 1.77
CA ASN A 39 10.12 11.08 3.00
C ASN A 39 9.17 10.70 4.15
N ASP A 40 9.40 11.29 5.33
CA ASP A 40 8.60 11.01 6.53
C ASP A 40 7.09 11.20 6.32
N THR A 41 6.70 12.19 5.52
CA THR A 41 5.28 12.41 5.17
C THR A 41 4.75 11.26 4.33
N SER A 42 5.48 10.80 3.31
CA SER A 42 5.13 9.63 2.51
C SER A 42 4.92 8.39 3.39
N HIS A 43 5.85 8.12 4.32
CA HIS A 43 5.75 6.99 5.23
C HIS A 43 4.56 7.09 6.20
N ARG A 44 4.26 8.30 6.70
CA ARG A 44 3.07 8.54 7.53
C ARG A 44 1.78 8.25 6.78
N ILE A 45 1.68 8.68 5.52
CA ILE A 45 0.51 8.40 4.67
C ILE A 45 0.33 6.89 4.47
N ILE A 46 1.40 6.17 4.12
CA ILE A 46 1.36 4.69 3.99
C ILE A 46 0.87 4.06 5.31
N SER A 47 1.42 4.49 6.45
CA SER A 47 1.00 3.95 7.75
C SER A 47 -0.48 4.21 8.07
N ILE A 48 -1.05 5.35 7.66
CA ILE A 48 -2.46 5.67 7.89
C ILE A 48 -3.35 4.77 7.03
N ILE A 49 -3.05 4.64 5.74
CA ILE A 49 -3.83 3.82 4.80
C ILE A 49 -3.81 2.35 5.24
N GLU A 50 -2.63 1.83 5.60
CA GLU A 50 -2.46 0.47 6.10
C GLU A 50 -3.29 0.19 7.36
N LYS A 51 -3.34 1.15 8.30
CA LYS A 51 -4.16 1.03 9.51
C LYS A 51 -5.65 1.08 9.19
N TRP A 52 -6.05 1.96 8.29
CA TRP A 52 -7.43 2.09 7.84
C TRP A 52 -7.93 0.80 7.17
N ASN A 53 -7.16 0.24 6.23
CA ASN A 53 -7.55 -0.99 5.54
C ASN A 53 -7.71 -2.16 6.52
N ARG A 54 -6.81 -2.28 7.51
CA ARG A 54 -6.95 -3.30 8.58
C ARG A 54 -8.17 -3.09 9.47
N SER A 55 -8.60 -1.85 9.72
CA SER A 55 -9.82 -1.62 10.51
C SER A 55 -11.09 -1.96 9.74
N GLU A 56 -11.11 -1.75 8.43
CA GLU A 56 -12.25 -2.09 7.57
C GLU A 56 -12.36 -3.61 7.31
N GLU A 57 -11.24 -4.34 7.33
CA GLU A 57 -11.21 -5.80 7.23
C GLU A 57 -11.62 -6.51 8.54
N ALA A 58 -11.69 -5.77 9.66
CA ALA A 58 -12.14 -6.33 10.93
C ALA A 58 -13.66 -6.60 10.89
N PRO A 59 -14.13 -7.78 11.37
CA PRO A 59 -15.56 -8.05 11.42
C PRO A 59 -16.29 -6.98 12.27
N PRO A 60 -17.51 -6.56 11.88
CA PRO A 60 -18.27 -5.58 12.64
C PRO A 60 -18.52 -6.12 14.06
N GLY A 61 -17.81 -5.55 15.05
CA GLY A 61 -17.88 -5.95 16.46
C GLY A 61 -16.53 -6.18 17.17
N SER A 62 -15.39 -6.20 16.46
CA SER A 62 -14.08 -6.45 17.09
C SER A 62 -13.44 -5.24 17.80
N LEU A 63 -14.11 -4.08 17.85
CA LEU A 63 -13.65 -2.86 18.53
C LEU A 63 -14.09 -2.75 20.00
N TYR A 64 -14.54 -3.85 20.60
CA TYR A 64 -14.93 -3.94 22.01
C TYR A 64 -14.07 -4.95 22.79
N ILE A 65 -12.74 -4.84 22.78
CA ILE A 65 -11.87 -5.31 23.88
C ILE A 65 -10.63 -4.42 23.95
#